data_AF-A0A2V9B2Y6-F1
#
_entry.id   AF-A0A2V9B2Y6-F1
#
_cell.length_a   1.000
_cell.length_b   1.000
_cell.length_c   1.000
_cell.angle_alpha   90.00
_cell.angle_beta   90.00
_cell.angle_gamma   90.00
#
_symmetry.space_group_name_H-M   'P 1'
#
loop_
_entity.id
_entity.type
_entity.pdbx_description
1 polymer ?
#
loop_
_entity_poly.entity_id
_entity_poly.type
_entity_poly.pdbx_seq_one_letter_code
_entity_poly.pdbx_strand_id
1 'polypeptide(L)' 'MKNAKAWKFFANQPPGYQRLAGFWVSRAKREETRLRRLARLIKDSKGGRRLNMMSPKVDP' A
#
# COMPACT_ATOMS: atom_id res chain seq x y z
N MET A 1 -13.94 10.71 -8.41
CA MET A 1 -13.42 9.41 -7.90
C MET A 1 -12.53 9.62 -6.67
N LYS A 2 -12.96 9.20 -5.48
CA LYS A 2 -12.09 9.20 -4.29
C LYS A 2 -10.94 8.21 -4.54
N ASN A 3 -9.71 8.63 -4.25
CA ASN A 3 -8.46 7.84 -4.37
C ASN A 3 -7.81 7.68 -5.76
N ALA A 4 -8.23 8.41 -6.80
CA ALA A 4 -7.62 8.33 -8.14
C ALA A 4 -6.08 8.52 -8.13
N LYS A 5 -5.56 9.48 -7.34
CA LYS A 5 -4.11 9.70 -7.19
C LYS A 5 -3.39 8.50 -6.56
N ALA A 6 -3.98 7.90 -5.52
CA ALA A 6 -3.41 6.74 -4.85
C ALA A 6 -3.38 5.53 -5.78
N TRP A 7 -4.48 5.29 -6.51
CA TRP A 7 -4.56 4.21 -7.49
C TRP A 7 -3.53 4.36 -8.60
N LYS A 8 -3.40 5.55 -9.20
CA LYS A 8 -2.39 5.82 -10.24
C LYS A 8 -0.97 5.53 -9.75
N PHE A 9 -0.62 5.98 -8.54
CA PHE A 9 0.69 5.70 -7.97
C PHE A 9 0.91 4.20 -7.72
N PHE A 10 -0.08 3.51 -7.12
CA PHE A 10 0.00 2.09 -6.81
C PHE A 10 0.11 1.22 -8.08
N ALA A 11 -0.71 1.50 -9.09
CA ALA A 11 -0.70 0.79 -10.37
C ALA A 11 0.62 0.94 -11.14
N ASN A 12 1.33 2.06 -10.94
CA ASN A 12 2.66 2.28 -11.53
C ASN A 12 3.80 1.60 -10.77
N GLN A 13 3.55 0.94 -9.64
CA GLN A 13 4.61 0.23 -8.91
C GLN A 13 4.98 -1.10 -9.59
N PRO A 14 6.21 -1.62 -9.38
CA PRO A 14 6.61 -2.91 -9.93
C PRO A 14 5.63 -4.04 -9.52
N PRO A 15 5.36 -5.03 -10.39
CA PRO A 15 4.40 -6.10 -10.11
C PRO A 15 4.68 -6.86 -8.80
N GLY A 16 5.95 -7.01 -8.41
CA GLY A 16 6.34 -7.62 -7.14
C GLY A 16 5.83 -6.84 -5.92
N TYR A 17 5.92 -5.51 -5.96
CA TYR A 17 5.40 -4.65 -4.89
C TYR A 17 3.88 -4.73 -4.81
N GLN A 18 3.19 -4.68 -5.96
CA GLN A 18 1.73 -4.76 -6.00
C GLN A 18 1.22 -6.06 -5.36
N ARG A 19 1.83 -7.20 -5.72
CA ARG A 19 1.49 -8.51 -5.13
C ARG A 19 1.75 -8.55 -3.63
N LEU A 20 2.92 -8.07 -3.19
CA LEU A 20 3.28 -8.08 -1.77
C LEU A 20 2.33 -7.20 -0.94
N ALA A 21 2.03 -5.99 -1.41
CA ALA A 21 1.10 -5.08 -0.77
C ALA A 21 -0.33 -5.66 -0.71
N GLY A 22 -0.81 -6.23 -1.82
CA GLY A 22 -2.11 -6.90 -1.88
C GLY A 22 -2.19 -8.08 -0.90
N PHE A 23 -1.18 -8.94 -0.89
CA PHE A 23 -1.10 -10.08 0.03
C PHE A 23 -1.07 -9.61 1.50
N TRP A 24 -0.31 -8.56 1.82
CA TRP A 24 -0.27 -8.01 3.17
C TRP A 24 -1.64 -7.51 3.65
N VAL A 25 -2.41 -6.84 2.79
CA VAL A 25 -3.78 -6.44 3.12
C VAL A 25 -4.64 -7.68 3.34
N SER A 26 -4.69 -8.59 2.36
CA SER A 26 -5.60 -9.75 2.34
C SER A 26 -5.31 -10.78 3.44
N ARG A 27 -4.04 -10.97 3.84
CA ARG A 27 -3.63 -11.93 4.89
C ARG A 27 -4.14 -11.55 6.30
N ALA A 28 -4.61 -10.33 6.51
CA ALA A 28 -5.23 -9.98 7.78
C ALA A 28 -6.51 -10.81 8.02
N LYS A 29 -6.51 -11.61 9.10
CA LYS A 29 -7.64 -12.49 9.48
C LYS A 29 -8.88 -11.69 9.91
N ARG A 30 -8.67 -10.56 10.60
CA ARG A 30 -9.75 -9.67 11.06
C ARG A 30 -10.04 -8.61 10.01
N GLU A 31 -11.31 -8.41 9.69
CA GLU A 31 -11.75 -7.42 8.70
C GLU A 31 -11.30 -6.00 9.05
N GLU A 32 -11.48 -5.59 10.30
CA GLU A 32 -11.02 -4.28 10.79
C GLU A 32 -9.52 -4.05 10.49
N THR A 33 -8.70 -5.08 10.69
CA THR A 33 -7.28 -5.02 10.37
C THR A 33 -7.04 -4.92 8.86
N ARG A 34 -7.81 -5.64 8.03
CA ARG A 34 -7.76 -5.52 6.57
C ARG A 34 -8.07 -4.10 6.12
N LEU A 35 -9.13 -3.48 6.68
CA LEU A 35 -9.52 -2.11 6.39
C LEU A 35 -8.44 -1.10 6.82
N ARG A 36 -7.86 -1.25 8.02
CA ARG A 36 -6.73 -0.41 8.47
C ARG A 36 -5.52 -0.52 7.56
N ARG A 37 -5.17 -1.74 7.13
CA ARG A 37 -4.06 -1.99 6.18
C ARG A 37 -4.33 -1.35 4.82
N LEU A 38 -5.55 -1.51 4.29
CA LEU A 38 -5.95 -0.90 3.04
C LEU A 38 -5.90 0.63 3.12
N ALA A 39 -6.44 1.22 4.20
CA ALA A 39 -6.38 2.66 4.43
C ALA A 39 -4.93 3.18 4.48
N ARG A 40 -4.01 2.43 5.11
CA ARG A 40 -2.58 2.75 5.11
C ARG A 40 -1.98 2.73 3.71
N LEU A 41 -2.24 1.69 2.93
CA LEU A 41 -1.76 1.57 1.55
C LEU A 41 -2.27 2.74 0.67
N ILE A 42 -3.55 3.11 0.80
CA ILE A 42 -4.13 4.25 0.09
C ILE A 42 -3.47 5.56 0.53
N LYS A 43 -3.28 5.78 1.85
CA LYS A 43 -2.66 7.00 2.39
C LYS A 43 -1.24 7.19 1.88
N ASP A 44 -0.41 6.15 1.96
CA ASP A 44 0.99 6.23 1.52
C ASP A 44 1.08 6.38 0.00
N SER A 45 0.24 5.66 -0.76
CA SER A 45 0.17 5.80 -2.22
C SER A 45 -0.31 7.18 -2.66
N LYS A 46 -1.27 7.79 -1.95
CA LYS A 46 -1.69 9.18 -2.19
C LYS A 46 -0.54 10.17 -1.97
N GLY A 47 0.36 9.85 -1.04
CA GLY A 47 1.57 10.63 -0.76
C GLY A 47 2.76 10.30 -1.65
N GLY A 48 2.60 9.44 -2.68
CA GLY A 48 3.68 9.06 -3.58
C GLY A 48 4.74 8.17 -2.95
N ARG A 49 4.41 7.42 -1.89
CA ARG A 49 5.34 6.56 -1.16
C ARG A 49 4.86 5.12 -1.14
N ARG A 50 5.81 4.19 -1.19
CA ARG A 50 5.57 2.77 -0.88
C ARG A 50 5.40 2.61 0.64
N LEU A 51 4.77 1.51 1.05
CA LEU A 51 4.68 1.08 2.45
C LEU A 51 6.10 0.97 3.04
N ASN A 52 6.36 1.63 4.18
CA ASN A 52 7.69 1.67 4.81
C ASN A 52 8.31 0.28 5.01
N MET A 53 7.51 -0.72 5.39
CA MET A 53 8.00 -2.10 5.61
C MET A 53 8.38 -2.84 4.32
N MET A 54 8.13 -2.25 3.15
CA MET A 54 8.44 -2.78 1.81
C MET A 54 9.33 -1.82 1.01
N SER A 55 9.66 -0.67 1.60
CA SER A 55 10.62 0.28 1.04
C SER A 55 12.00 -0.06 1.59
N PRO A 56 13.07 0.19 0.82
CA PRO A 56 14.41 0.24 1.40
C PRO A 56 14.38 1.17 2.61
N LYS A 57 14.99 0.75 3.72
CA LYS A 57 15.25 1.68 4.82
C LYS A 57 16.17 2.75 4.27
N VAL A 58 15.67 3.98 4.20
CA VAL A 58 16.54 5.13 4.03
C VAL A 58 17.08 5.38 5.43
N ASP A 59 18.35 5.03 5.65
CA ASP A 59 19.04 5.46 6.86
C ASP A 59 19.09 7.00 6.87
N PRO A 60 18.93 7.66 8.03
CA PRO A 60 18.87 9.12 8.14
C PRO A 60 20.14 9.81 7.63
#